data_AF-A0A6C9EIF9-F1
#
_entry.id   AF-A0A6C9EIF9-F1
#
_cell.length_a   1.000
_cell.length_b   1.000
_cell.length_c   1.000
_cell.angle_alpha   90.00
_cell.angle_beta   90.00
_cell.angle_gamma   90.00
#
_symmetry.space_group_name_H-M   'P 1'
#
loop_
_entity.id
_entity.type
_entity.pdbx_description
1 polymer ?
#
loop_
_entity_poly.entity_id
_entity_poly.type
_entity_poly.pdbx_seq_one_letter_code
_entity_poly.pdbx_strand_id
1 'polypeptide(L)'
;MTAKILVTGGAGFIGSEIVKQLSAHDEYEIRVLDALTKQIHGNNPEKSYLFQSIKDCCDFIRGDVRDFTTVQKALEGVDVVLHLAAETGTGQS
;
A
#
# COMPACT_ATOMS: atom_id res chain seq x y z
N MET A 1 -22.41 5.10 3.63
CA MET A 1 -21.66 3.84 3.87
C MET A 1 -20.23 4.12 3.47
N THR A 2 -19.27 3.79 4.31
CA THR A 2 -17.85 3.96 4.01
C THR A 2 -17.36 2.69 3.32
N ALA A 3 -16.73 2.81 2.15
CA ALA A 3 -16.19 1.65 1.43
C ALA A 3 -14.75 1.37 1.89
N LYS A 4 -14.45 0.11 2.19
CA LYS A 4 -13.10 -0.31 2.60
C LYS A 4 -12.27 -0.71 1.38
N ILE A 5 -11.17 0.01 1.16
CA ILE A 5 -10.30 -0.16 -0.01
C ILE A 5 -8.96 -0.73 0.43
N LEU A 6 -8.57 -1.85 -0.18
CA LEU A 6 -7.22 -2.39 -0.07
C LEU A 6 -6.36 -1.92 -1.23
N VAL A 7 -5.25 -1.25 -0.93
CA VAL A 7 -4.22 -0.88 -1.91
C VAL A 7 -2.96 -1.72 -1.64
N THR A 8 -2.70 -2.73 -2.48
CA THR A 8 -1.41 -3.44 -2.40
C THR A 8 -0.34 -2.64 -3.12
N GLY A 9 0.88 -2.55 -2.60
CA GLY A 9 1.90 -1.67 -3.18
C GLY A 9 1.60 -0.19 -2.92
N GLY A 10 0.77 0.09 -1.91
CA GLY A 10 0.30 1.43 -1.57
C GLY A 10 1.40 2.35 -1.04
N ALA A 11 2.56 1.83 -0.64
CA ALA A 11 3.71 2.67 -0.30
C ALA A 11 4.63 2.92 -1.51
N GLY A 12 4.31 2.41 -2.70
CA GLY A 12 5.02 2.69 -3.94
C GLY A 12 4.74 4.08 -4.53
N PHE A 13 5.38 4.40 -5.65
CA PHE A 13 5.25 5.72 -6.31
C PHE A 13 3.79 6.06 -6.66
N ILE A 14 3.12 5.20 -7.44
CA ILE A 14 1.70 5.40 -7.82
C ILE A 14 0.78 5.16 -6.62
N GLY A 15 1.05 4.09 -5.87
CA GLY A 15 0.21 3.68 -4.74
C GLY A 15 0.08 4.76 -3.66
N SER A 16 1.19 5.42 -3.31
CA SER A 16 1.18 6.42 -2.24
C SER A 16 0.37 7.67 -2.59
N GLU A 17 0.33 8.03 -3.87
CA GLU A 17 -0.48 9.14 -4.36
C GLU A 17 -1.96 8.79 -4.38
N ILE A 18 -2.31 7.57 -4.80
CA ILE A 18 -3.69 7.07 -4.72
C ILE A 18 -4.17 7.06 -3.26
N VAL A 19 -3.36 6.53 -2.33
CA VAL A 19 -3.72 6.49 -0.90
C VAL A 19 -3.98 7.89 -0.36
N LYS A 20 -3.11 8.87 -0.65
CA LYS A 20 -3.33 10.27 -0.23
C LYS A 20 -4.64 10.83 -0.75
N GLN A 21 -4.89 10.70 -2.06
CA GLN A 21 -6.08 11.27 -2.67
C GLN A 21 -7.34 10.61 -2.11
N LEU A 22 -7.36 9.28 -1.95
CA LEU A 22 -8.51 8.59 -1.37
C LEU A 22 -8.71 8.95 0.12
N SER A 23 -7.63 9.08 0.90
CA SER A 23 -7.72 9.44 2.32
C SER A 23 -8.26 10.86 2.59
N ALA A 24 -8.33 11.71 1.56
CA ALA A 24 -8.93 13.04 1.65
C ALA A 24 -10.48 13.01 1.60
N HIS A 25 -11.09 11.83 1.42
CA HIS A 25 -12.53 11.65 1.39
C HIS A 25 -12.98 10.76 2.56
N ASP A 26 -13.91 11.27 3.38
CA ASP A 26 -14.44 10.56 4.55
C ASP A 26 -15.28 9.30 4.20
N GLU A 27 -15.56 9.09 2.91
CA GLU A 27 -16.33 7.94 2.40
C GLU A 27 -15.48 6.68 2.22
N TYR A 28 -14.15 6.75 2.43
CA TYR A 28 -13.25 5.62 2.25
C TYR A 28 -12.44 5.29 3.50
N GLU A 29 -12.37 3.99 3.81
CA GLU A 29 -11.41 3.45 4.78
C GLU A 29 -10.28 2.78 4.00
N ILE A 30 -9.05 3.29 4.14
CA ILE A 30 -7.91 2.83 3.35
C ILE A 30 -7.08 1.84 4.15
N ARG A 31 -6.84 0.67 3.57
CA ARG A 31 -5.86 -0.31 4.02
C ARG A 31 -4.75 -0.45 2.99
N VAL A 32 -3.51 -0.52 3.44
CA VAL A 32 -2.36 -0.72 2.57
C VAL A 32 -1.66 -2.03 2.92
N LEU A 33 -1.34 -2.83 1.90
CA LEU A 33 -0.43 -3.98 2.03
C LEU A 33 0.84 -3.71 1.23
N ASP A 34 1.97 -3.55 1.91
CA ASP A 34 3.25 -3.27 1.25
C ASP A 34 4.42 -3.96 1.96
N ALA A 35 5.35 -4.51 1.19
CA ALA A 35 6.52 -5.22 1.71
C ALA A 35 7.62 -4.27 2.20
N LEU A 36 7.52 -2.98 1.86
CA LEU A 36 8.55 -1.97 2.08
C LEU A 36 9.92 -2.43 1.57
N THR A 37 9.95 -2.93 0.33
CA THR A 37 11.17 -3.49 -0.26
C THR A 37 12.30 -2.46 -0.29
N LYS A 38 13.53 -2.91 -0.04
CA LYS A 38 14.71 -2.04 -0.01
C LYS A 38 14.91 -1.28 -1.33
N GLN A 39 14.52 -1.86 -2.46
CA GLN A 39 14.64 -1.23 -3.77
C GLN A 39 13.84 0.09 -3.86
N ILE A 40 12.65 0.13 -3.26
CA ILE A 40 11.77 1.30 -3.31
C ILE A 40 11.99 2.22 -2.10
N HIS A 41 12.25 1.65 -0.91
CA HIS A 41 12.24 2.37 0.36
C HIS A 41 13.62 2.62 0.97
N GLY A 42 14.67 2.11 0.35
CA GLY A 42 16.05 2.22 0.84
C GLY A 42 16.34 1.34 2.07
N ASN A 43 17.49 1.58 2.70
CA ASN A 43 17.95 0.79 3.85
C ASN A 43 17.12 1.00 5.12
N ASN A 44 16.39 2.11 5.20
CA ASN A 44 15.63 2.49 6.39
C ASN A 44 14.21 2.84 5.95
N PRO A 45 13.36 1.83 5.71
CA PRO A 45 12.04 2.02 5.09
C PRO A 45 11.13 2.93 5.90
N GLU A 46 11.28 2.93 7.23
CA GLU A 46 10.59 3.86 8.13
C GLU A 46 10.90 5.33 7.83
N LYS A 47 12.02 5.66 7.17
CA LYS A 47 12.37 7.02 6.75
C LYS A 47 12.08 7.30 5.28
N SER A 48 11.52 6.33 4.54
CA SER A 48 11.16 6.51 3.13
C SER A 48 10.11 7.61 3.01
N TYR A 49 10.34 8.58 2.13
CA TYR A 49 9.39 9.68 1.90
C TYR A 49 8.02 9.15 1.45
N LEU A 50 8.01 8.08 0.64
CA LEU A 50 6.77 7.47 0.16
C LEU A 50 5.95 6.90 1.32
N PHE A 51 6.58 6.09 2.18
CA PHE A 51 5.92 5.53 3.35
C PHE A 51 5.49 6.61 4.35
N GLN A 52 6.38 7.55 4.67
CA GLN A 52 6.08 8.68 5.55
C GLN A 52 4.89 9.50 5.08
N SER A 53 4.65 9.54 3.77
CA SER A 53 3.57 10.33 3.19
C SER A 53 2.18 9.69 3.29
N ILE A 54 2.08 8.43 3.77
CA ILE A 54 0.81 7.71 3.89
C ILE A 54 0.57 7.03 5.24
N LYS A 55 1.61 6.89 6.08
CA LYS A 55 1.57 6.06 7.31
C LYS A 55 0.47 6.45 8.30
N ASP A 56 0.06 7.73 8.31
CA ASP A 56 -0.95 8.27 9.23
C ASP A 56 -2.33 8.40 8.56
N CYS A 57 -2.46 7.96 7.30
CA CYS A 57 -3.65 8.11 6.47
C CYS A 57 -4.34 6.78 6.13
N CYS A 58 -3.82 5.65 6.63
CA CYS A 58 -4.32 4.31 6.32
C CYS A 58 -4.03 3.29 7.42
N ASP A 59 -4.77 2.18 7.41
CA ASP A 59 -4.45 0.94 8.13
C ASP A 59 -3.31 0.23 7.38
N PHE A 60 -2.08 0.36 7.86
CA PHE A 60 -0.89 -0.16 7.18
C PHE A 60 -0.52 -1.56 7.64
N ILE A 61 -0.48 -2.50 6.70
CA ILE A 61 -0.01 -3.87 6.88
C ILE A 61 1.33 -4.02 6.17
N ARG A 62 2.40 -4.16 6.95
CA ARG A 62 3.71 -4.54 6.42
C ARG A 62 3.71 -6.03 6.10
N GLY A 63 3.82 -6.38 4.82
CA GLY A 63 3.79 -7.77 4.40
C GLY A 63 3.92 -7.95 2.89
N ASP A 64 4.11 -9.19 2.47
CA ASP A 64 4.33 -9.53 1.07
C ASP A 64 3.06 -10.13 0.46
N VAL A 65 2.69 -9.71 -0.75
CA VAL A 65 1.54 -10.26 -1.49
C VAL A 65 1.73 -11.73 -1.89
N ARG A 66 2.96 -12.25 -1.81
CA ARG A 66 3.27 -13.68 -1.99
C ARG A 66 2.90 -14.53 -0.78
N ASP A 67 2.69 -13.92 0.39
CA ASP A 67 2.26 -14.63 1.59
C ASP A 67 0.72 -14.73 1.64
N PHE A 68 0.20 -15.93 1.38
CA PHE A 68 -1.24 -16.19 1.32
C PHE A 68 -1.97 -15.74 2.60
N THR A 69 -1.39 -16.01 3.77
CA THR A 69 -2.01 -15.68 5.06
C THR A 69 -2.12 -14.16 5.26
N THR A 70 -1.10 -13.42 4.84
CA THR A 70 -1.05 -11.96 4.90
C THR A 70 -2.08 -11.36 3.95
N VAL A 71 -2.18 -11.87 2.72
CA VAL A 71 -3.19 -11.44 1.75
C VAL A 71 -4.60 -11.73 2.27
N GLN A 72 -4.83 -12.92 2.82
CA GLN A 72 -6.13 -13.29 3.40
C GLN A 72 -6.54 -12.32 4.51
N LYS A 73 -5.64 -11.99 5.43
CA LYS A 73 -5.88 -10.99 6.48
C LYS A 73 -6.13 -9.59 5.92
N ALA A 74 -5.36 -9.18 4.91
CA ALA A 74 -5.51 -7.87 4.31
C ALA A 74 -6.89 -7.69 3.64
N LEU A 75 -7.45 -8.77 3.07
CA LEU A 75 -8.75 -8.81 2.41
C LEU A 75 -9.96 -8.78 3.37
N GLU A 76 -9.76 -8.94 4.69
CA GLU A 76 -10.87 -8.98 5.65
C GLU A 76 -11.69 -7.68 5.64
N GLY A 77 -12.96 -7.80 5.26
CA GLY A 77 -13.93 -6.71 5.20
C GLY A 77 -13.70 -5.71 4.05
N VAL A 78 -12.86 -6.05 3.08
CA VAL A 78 -12.54 -5.17 1.94
C VAL A 78 -13.64 -5.25 0.87
N ASP A 79 -14.10 -4.10 0.39
CA ASP A 79 -15.07 -3.98 -0.70
C ASP A 79 -14.38 -3.87 -2.06
N VAL A 80 -13.23 -3.18 -2.12
CA VAL A 80 -12.50 -2.88 -3.37
C VAL A 80 -11.01 -3.13 -3.20
N VAL A 81 -10.40 -3.76 -4.22
CA VAL A 81 -8.95 -3.99 -4.27
C VAL A 81 -8.33 -3.20 -5.41
N LEU A 82 -7.33 -2.37 -5.10
CA LEU A 82 -6.42 -1.73 -6.04
C LEU A 82 -5.06 -2.44 -5.97
N HIS A 83 -4.82 -3.37 -6.91
CA HIS A 83 -3.64 -4.22 -6.88
C HIS A 83 -2.46 -3.61 -7.67
N LEU A 84 -1.59 -2.87 -6.98
CA LEU A 84 -0.41 -2.20 -7.58
C LEU A 84 0.93 -2.84 -7.19
N ALA A 85 0.92 -3.85 -6.31
CA ALA A 85 2.13 -4.53 -5.89
C ALA A 85 2.69 -5.35 -7.05
N ALA A 86 3.77 -4.87 -7.65
CA ALA A 86 4.51 -5.57 -8.70
C ALA A 86 5.96 -5.10 -8.72
N GLU A 87 6.88 -5.98 -9.11
CA GLU A 87 8.22 -5.60 -9.53
C GLU A 87 8.21 -5.44 -11.05
N THR A 88 8.14 -4.21 -11.54
CA THR A 88 8.01 -3.92 -12.97
C THR A 88 9.32 -4.07 -13.76
N GLY A 89 10.42 -4.43 -13.07
CA GLY A 89 11.63 -4.95 -13.70
C GLY A 89 12.06 -4.24 -14.98
N THR A 90 12.10 -2.91 -15.00
CA THR A 90 12.85 -2.23 -16.05
C THR A 90 14.32 -2.47 -15.72
N GLY A 91 14.97 -3.41 -16.42
CA GLY A 91 16.42 -3.36 -16.54
C GLY A 91 16.78 -1.91 -16.88
N GLN A 92 17.69 -1.30 -16.12
CA GLN A 92 18.12 0.05 -16.43
C GLN A 92 18.59 0.05 -17.89
N SER A 93 17.93 0.87 -18.72
CA SER A 93 18.49 1.22 -20.02
C SER A 93 19.73 2.08 -19.84
#